data_AF-A0A0Q7BTM0-F1
#
_entry.id   AF-A0A0Q7BTM0-F1
#
_cell.length_a   1.000
_cell.length_b   1.000
_cell.length_c   1.000
_cell.angle_alpha   90.00
_cell.angle_beta   90.00
_cell.angle_gamma   90.00
#
_symmetry.space_group_name_H-M   'P 1'
#
loop_
_entity.id
_entity.type
_entity.pdbx_description
1 polymer ?
#
loop_
_entity_poly.entity_id
_entity_poly.type
_entity_poly.pdbx_seq_one_letter_code
_entity_poly.pdbx_strand_id
1 'polypeptide(L)'
;MTSLRPRADHREAVARRLASLTAELAETRPDEPPGPAADEPWLADHTRIRPLRAVPDPLPEPRSDEPLELPPVVPAVGRHAARRGSGPGLLPDALRGRVALGPSQLAIVAVLVAVGLAVTGWWLVRGDPERLEAPVAPTGPSVSGAAAPLADASPAAAGTSGTAGTVAATSVTVDVTGKVRHPGIVVLDVGARVVDALEAAGGTPPRVDLSSLNLARVLVDGEQVVVGGPAAPAGGATAATAGAPGGPLVNLNAATQSELEALPEVGPVTAQSILAWRTEHGGFSSVDELLEVDGIGDATLAQITPYVTV
;
A
#
# COMPACT_ATOMS: atom_id res chain seq x y z
N MET A 1 -31.72 50.53 6.54
CA MET A 1 -31.01 49.58 5.65
C MET A 1 -31.72 49.60 4.30
N THR A 2 -31.24 50.40 3.36
CA THR A 2 -31.88 50.58 2.04
C THR A 2 -31.35 49.51 1.10
N SER A 3 -32.19 48.52 0.80
CA SER A 3 -31.87 47.44 -0.14
C SER A 3 -31.75 48.00 -1.56
N LEU A 4 -30.55 48.01 -2.11
CA LEU A 4 -30.30 48.30 -3.54
C LEU A 4 -30.91 47.17 -4.38
N ARG A 5 -32.12 47.38 -4.91
CA ARG A 5 -32.65 46.53 -5.98
C ARG A 5 -31.73 46.69 -7.21
N PRO A 6 -31.23 45.60 -7.81
CA PRO A 6 -30.48 45.69 -9.05
C PRO A 6 -31.31 46.37 -10.14
N ARG A 7 -30.74 47.37 -10.83
CA ARG A 7 -31.41 48.14 -11.89
C ARG A 7 -31.90 47.19 -13.00
N ALA A 8 -33.09 47.47 -13.55
CA ALA A 8 -33.73 46.64 -14.58
C ALA A 8 -32.78 46.33 -15.76
N ASP A 9 -31.93 47.29 -16.12
CA ASP A 9 -30.91 47.19 -17.17
C ASP A 9 -29.94 46.02 -16.98
N HIS A 10 -29.60 45.67 -15.73
CA HIS A 10 -28.71 44.55 -15.43
C HIS A 10 -29.38 43.21 -15.70
N ARG A 11 -30.69 43.09 -15.45
CA ARG A 11 -31.45 41.87 -15.73
C ARG A 11 -31.57 41.63 -17.23
N GLU A 12 -31.79 42.68 -18.01
CA GLU A 12 -31.83 42.58 -19.47
C GLU A 12 -30.46 42.23 -20.07
N ALA A 13 -29.37 42.74 -19.49
CA ALA A 13 -28.02 42.37 -19.91
C ALA A 13 -27.71 40.90 -19.65
N VAL A 14 -28.09 40.38 -18.47
CA VAL A 14 -27.93 38.96 -18.13
C VAL A 14 -28.80 38.07 -19.01
N ALA A 15 -30.05 38.45 -19.27
CA ALA A 15 -30.94 37.70 -20.16
C ALA A 15 -30.38 37.57 -21.58
N ARG A 16 -29.82 38.66 -22.14
CA ARG A 16 -29.15 38.63 -23.46
C ARG A 16 -27.91 37.75 -23.47
N ARG A 17 -27.10 37.76 -22.41
CA ARG A 17 -25.90 36.91 -22.30
C ARG A 17 -26.26 35.42 -22.19
N LEU A 18 -27.33 35.09 -21.47
CA LEU A 18 -27.83 33.71 -21.39
C LEU A 18 -28.40 33.25 -22.74
N ALA A 19 -29.08 34.12 -23.48
CA ALA A 19 -29.57 33.80 -24.83
C ALA A 19 -28.41 33.54 -25.82
N SER A 20 -27.32 34.31 -25.75
CA SER A 20 -26.15 34.06 -26.60
C SER A 20 -25.43 32.76 -26.24
N LEU A 21 -25.27 32.46 -24.95
CA LEU A 21 -24.62 31.23 -24.49
C LEU A 21 -25.44 29.98 -24.82
N THR A 22 -26.78 30.07 -24.78
CA THR A 22 -27.65 28.94 -25.17
C THR A 22 -27.59 28.66 -26.67
N ALA A 23 -27.45 29.70 -27.51
CA ALA A 23 -27.22 29.53 -28.95
C ALA A 23 -25.84 28.90 -29.24
N GLU A 24 -24.80 29.39 -28.58
CA GLU A 24 -23.42 28.85 -28.71
C GLU A 24 -23.32 27.39 -28.24
N LEU A 25 -24.05 27.02 -27.18
CA LEU A 25 -24.15 25.65 -26.69
C LEU A 25 -24.92 24.73 -27.66
N ALA A 26 -25.93 25.25 -28.36
CA ALA A 26 -26.68 24.48 -29.36
C ALA A 26 -25.83 24.19 -30.60
N GLU A 27 -24.95 25.11 -30.99
CA GLU A 27 -24.04 24.97 -32.14
C GLU A 27 -22.87 24.01 -31.85
N THR A 28 -22.46 23.90 -30.58
CA THR A 28 -21.37 23.01 -30.15
C THR A 28 -21.82 21.62 -29.71
N ARG A 29 -23.12 21.33 -29.66
CA ARG A 29 -23.62 19.97 -29.38
C ARG A 29 -23.44 19.12 -30.65
N PRO A 30 -22.49 18.16 -30.70
CA PRO A 30 -22.41 17.24 -31.83
C PRO A 30 -23.74 16.47 -31.95
N ASP A 31 -24.17 16.19 -33.19
CA ASP A 31 -25.40 15.47 -33.50
C ASP A 31 -25.60 14.30 -32.52
N GLU A 32 -26.61 14.45 -31.66
CA GLU A 32 -26.99 13.41 -30.72
C GLU A 32 -27.35 12.18 -31.54
N PRO A 33 -26.65 11.03 -31.37
CA PRO A 33 -27.01 9.84 -32.11
C PRO A 33 -28.48 9.53 -31.81
N PRO A 34 -29.26 9.05 -32.80
CA PRO A 34 -30.66 8.74 -32.57
C PRO A 34 -30.74 7.81 -31.35
N GLY A 35 -31.47 8.26 -30.32
CA GLY A 35 -31.67 7.48 -29.10
C GLY A 35 -32.09 6.06 -29.47
N PRO A 36 -31.58 5.04 -28.76
CA PRO A 36 -31.82 3.65 -29.13
C PRO A 36 -33.32 3.41 -29.27
N ALA A 37 -33.72 2.83 -30.40
CA ALA A 37 -35.08 2.41 -30.67
C ALA A 37 -35.61 1.61 -29.47
N ALA A 38 -36.86 1.88 -29.11
CA ALA A 38 -37.52 1.43 -27.89
C ALA A 38 -37.82 -0.08 -27.82
N ASP A 39 -36.93 -0.92 -28.34
CA ASP A 39 -37.14 -2.35 -28.53
C ASP A 39 -36.13 -3.24 -27.77
N GLU A 40 -35.27 -2.67 -26.91
CA GLU A 40 -34.37 -3.46 -26.05
C GLU A 40 -35.00 -3.77 -24.67
N PRO A 41 -35.46 -5.02 -24.43
CA PRO A 41 -36.20 -5.39 -23.21
C PRO A 41 -35.35 -5.35 -21.93
N TRP A 42 -34.02 -5.29 -22.03
CA TRP A 42 -33.16 -5.28 -20.85
C TRP A 42 -33.15 -3.91 -20.16
N LEU A 43 -33.40 -2.78 -20.84
CA LEU A 43 -33.39 -1.45 -20.19
C LEU A 43 -34.55 -1.24 -19.19
N ALA A 44 -35.65 -2.01 -19.32
CA ALA A 44 -36.88 -1.82 -18.56
C ALA A 44 -36.77 -2.12 -17.04
N ASP A 45 -35.72 -2.81 -16.60
CA ASP A 45 -35.53 -3.20 -15.19
C ASP A 45 -34.53 -2.33 -14.41
N HIS A 46 -33.78 -1.44 -15.06
CA HIS A 46 -32.66 -0.73 -14.42
C HIS A 46 -33.00 0.72 -14.06
N THR A 47 -34.02 1.28 -14.71
CA THR A 47 -34.49 2.67 -14.55
C THR A 47 -35.96 2.74 -14.17
N ARG A 48 -36.45 1.80 -13.35
CA ARG A 48 -37.70 2.02 -12.63
C ARG A 48 -37.48 3.02 -11.51
N ILE A 49 -37.55 4.30 -11.86
CA ILE A 49 -37.75 5.39 -10.89
C ILE A 49 -39.02 5.04 -10.12
N ARG A 50 -38.86 4.75 -8.82
CA ARG A 50 -39.98 4.46 -7.92
C ARG A 50 -40.96 5.64 -7.99
N PRO A 51 -42.23 5.43 -8.38
CA PRO A 51 -43.21 6.52 -8.34
C PRO A 51 -43.31 6.99 -6.89
N LEU A 52 -43.14 8.30 -6.68
CA LEU A 52 -43.28 8.95 -5.38
C LEU A 52 -44.61 8.48 -4.77
N ARG A 53 -44.49 7.80 -3.63
CA ARG A 53 -45.61 7.27 -2.86
C ARG A 53 -46.61 8.40 -2.67
N ALA A 54 -47.87 8.15 -3.05
CA ALA A 54 -48.97 9.07 -2.82
C ALA A 54 -48.92 9.58 -1.37
N VAL A 55 -49.01 10.91 -1.23
CA VAL A 55 -49.06 11.61 0.06
C VAL A 55 -50.15 10.94 0.90
N PRO A 56 -49.84 10.37 2.08
CA PRO A 56 -50.88 9.83 2.95
C PRO A 56 -51.81 10.95 3.41
N ASP A 57 -53.10 10.63 3.60
CA ASP A 57 -54.16 11.55 4.00
C ASP A 57 -53.74 12.55 5.09
N PRO A 58 -54.28 13.79 5.09
CA PRO A 58 -53.97 14.76 6.12
C PRO A 58 -54.33 14.19 7.50
N LEU A 59 -53.35 14.22 8.41
CA LEU A 59 -53.51 13.79 9.80
C LEU A 59 -54.69 14.55 10.45
N PRO A 60 -55.50 13.89 11.29
CA PRO A 60 -56.58 14.56 12.02
C PRO A 60 -56.00 15.67 12.90
N GLU A 61 -56.69 16.81 12.93
CA GLU A 61 -56.23 17.99 13.68
C GLU A 61 -55.96 17.67 15.16
N PRO A 62 -54.88 18.23 15.74
CA PRO A 62 -54.52 17.96 17.12
C PRO A 62 -55.61 18.47 18.07
N ARG A 63 -56.11 17.59 18.94
CA ARG A 63 -57.02 17.94 20.03
C ARG A 63 -56.32 18.93 20.97
N SER A 64 -56.96 20.07 21.21
CA SER A 64 -56.45 21.26 21.89
C SER A 64 -56.14 21.13 23.39
N ASP A 65 -56.12 19.92 23.96
CA ASP A 65 -56.21 19.72 25.42
C ASP A 65 -55.02 18.97 26.05
N GLU A 66 -53.84 18.97 25.44
CA GLU A 66 -52.60 18.56 26.12
C GLU A 66 -51.75 19.79 26.51
N PRO A 67 -51.36 19.95 27.79
CA PRO A 67 -50.46 21.02 28.19
C PRO A 67 -49.06 20.73 27.64
N LEU A 68 -48.63 21.55 26.68
CA LEU A 68 -47.28 21.51 26.09
C LEU A 68 -46.21 21.70 27.18
N GLU A 69 -45.55 20.61 27.58
CA GLU A 69 -44.32 20.67 28.36
C GLU A 69 -43.24 21.36 27.51
N LEU A 70 -42.85 22.57 27.93
CA LEU A 70 -41.78 23.33 27.29
C LEU A 70 -40.46 22.57 27.43
N PRO A 71 -39.70 22.32 26.34
CA PRO A 71 -38.38 21.72 26.46
C PRO A 71 -37.44 22.65 27.24
N PRO A 72 -36.50 22.12 28.03
CA PRO A 72 -35.60 22.94 28.83
C PRO A 72 -34.73 23.82 27.91
N VAL A 73 -34.70 25.11 28.21
CA VAL A 73 -33.86 26.12 27.54
C VAL A 73 -32.40 25.74 27.73
N VAL A 74 -31.76 25.28 26.67
CA VAL A 74 -30.30 25.09 26.63
C VAL A 74 -29.67 26.47 26.47
N PRO A 75 -28.83 26.97 27.40
CA PRO A 75 -28.18 28.25 27.23
C PRO A 75 -27.20 28.16 26.05
N ALA A 76 -27.44 28.96 25.02
CA ALA A 76 -26.54 29.11 23.89
C ALA A 76 -25.18 29.61 24.38
N VAL A 77 -24.14 28.77 24.23
CA VAL A 77 -22.77 29.15 24.52
C VAL A 77 -22.36 30.25 23.54
N GLY A 78 -22.12 31.46 24.06
CA GLY A 78 -21.70 32.60 23.28
C GLY A 78 -20.36 32.36 22.56
N ARG A 79 -20.22 32.98 21.37
CA ARG A 79 -19.07 32.89 20.44
C ARG A 79 -17.69 33.32 20.98
N HIS A 80 -17.52 33.45 22.29
CA HIS A 80 -16.28 33.92 22.93
C HIS A 80 -15.60 32.91 23.87
N ALA A 81 -16.12 31.68 23.99
CA ALA A 81 -15.49 30.64 24.81
C ALA A 81 -14.25 29.96 24.16
N ALA A 82 -13.99 30.18 22.87
CA ALA A 82 -12.91 29.52 22.13
C ALA A 82 -11.52 30.18 22.26
N ARG A 83 -11.35 31.20 23.10
CA ARG A 83 -10.03 31.82 23.37
C ARG A 83 -9.65 31.67 24.83
N ARG A 84 -9.24 30.46 25.22
CA ARG A 84 -8.28 30.27 26.32
C ARG A 84 -7.45 29.00 26.11
N GLY A 85 -6.29 29.21 25.48
CA GLY A 85 -5.01 28.54 25.76
C GLY A 85 -4.93 27.02 25.63
N SER A 86 -4.57 26.54 24.44
CA SER A 86 -3.94 25.23 24.23
C SER A 86 -2.43 25.43 24.15
N GLY A 87 -1.68 24.88 25.12
CA GLY A 87 -0.26 24.56 24.97
C GLY A 87 -0.11 23.10 24.51
N PRO A 88 1.01 22.69 23.90
CA PRO A 88 1.13 21.39 23.25
C PRO A 88 1.19 20.27 24.30
N GLY A 89 0.03 19.69 24.59
CA GLY A 89 -0.11 18.48 25.39
C GLY A 89 0.04 17.25 24.52
N LEU A 90 1.25 16.71 24.43
CA LEU A 90 1.59 15.42 23.82
C LEU A 90 1.08 14.21 24.64
N LEU A 91 -0.05 14.33 25.34
CA LEU A 91 -0.58 13.28 26.22
C LEU A 91 -2.11 13.21 26.11
N PRO A 92 -2.68 12.05 25.75
CA PRO A 92 -4.12 11.86 25.65
C PRO A 92 -4.81 12.04 27.01
N ASP A 93 -5.97 12.69 27.01
CA ASP A 93 -6.68 13.16 28.22
C ASP A 93 -7.08 12.06 29.20
N ALA A 94 -7.11 10.80 28.77
CA ALA A 94 -7.40 9.64 29.62
C ALA A 94 -6.32 9.35 30.68
N LEU A 95 -5.10 9.88 30.50
CA LEU A 95 -3.97 9.67 31.41
C LEU A 95 -3.66 10.87 32.31
N ARG A 96 -4.36 11.99 32.10
CA ARG A 96 -4.13 13.22 32.86
C ARG A 96 -4.76 13.10 34.25
N GLY A 97 -4.00 12.52 35.19
CA GLY A 97 -4.32 12.54 36.63
C GLY A 97 -4.47 11.19 37.34
N ARG A 98 -4.12 10.04 36.72
CA ARG A 98 -4.26 8.73 37.39
C ARG A 98 -3.01 7.84 37.50
N VAL A 99 -1.85 8.27 36.98
CA VAL A 99 -0.59 7.58 37.26
C VAL A 99 0.50 8.62 37.51
N ALA A 100 0.71 8.96 38.79
CA ALA A 100 1.95 9.60 39.19
C ALA A 100 3.03 8.51 39.18
N LEU A 101 3.80 8.43 38.09
CA LEU A 101 4.98 7.58 38.04
C LEU A 101 5.97 8.08 39.09
N GLY A 102 5.99 7.41 40.25
CA GLY A 102 6.87 7.76 41.34
C GLY A 102 8.35 7.58 40.94
N PRO A 103 9.29 8.24 41.64
CA PRO A 103 10.72 8.12 41.34
C PRO A 103 11.22 6.67 41.37
N SER A 104 10.57 5.80 42.15
CA SER A 104 10.83 4.36 42.19
C SER A 104 10.45 3.61 40.90
N GLN A 105 9.39 4.01 40.21
CA GLN A 105 8.97 3.39 38.95
C GLN A 105 9.89 3.78 37.79
N LEU A 106 10.36 5.04 37.77
CA LEU A 106 11.37 5.48 36.81
C LEU A 106 12.70 4.74 37.00
N ALA A 107 13.09 4.48 38.25
CA ALA A 107 14.30 3.69 38.55
C ALA A 107 14.19 2.25 38.00
N ILE A 108 13.03 1.59 38.16
CA ILE A 108 12.80 0.23 37.63
C ILE A 108 12.89 0.23 36.09
N VAL A 109 12.27 1.21 35.43
CA VAL A 109 12.33 1.32 33.96
C VAL A 109 13.76 1.56 33.49
N ALA A 110 14.51 2.44 34.15
CA ALA A 110 15.90 2.70 33.80
C ALA A 110 16.78 1.44 33.94
N VAL A 111 16.56 0.64 34.99
CA VAL A 111 17.27 -0.64 35.17
C VAL A 111 16.91 -1.63 34.06
N LEU A 112 15.63 -1.76 33.70
CA LEU A 112 15.20 -2.66 32.62
C LEU A 112 15.81 -2.25 31.27
N VAL A 113 15.86 -0.94 30.98
CA VAL A 113 16.50 -0.42 29.77
C VAL A 113 18.00 -0.71 29.78
N ALA A 114 18.69 -0.49 30.90
CA ALA A 114 20.12 -0.77 31.03
C ALA A 114 20.44 -2.27 30.85
N VAL A 115 19.62 -3.15 31.43
CA VAL A 115 19.75 -4.61 31.25
C VAL A 115 19.49 -5.00 29.79
N GLY A 116 18.47 -4.44 29.16
CA GLY A 116 18.19 -4.65 27.74
C GLY A 116 19.37 -4.27 26.85
N LEU A 117 19.95 -3.07 27.06
CA LEU A 117 21.13 -2.59 26.34
C LEU A 117 22.37 -3.46 26.60
N ALA A 118 22.55 -3.97 27.82
CA ALA A 118 23.64 -4.87 28.14
C ALA A 118 23.50 -6.23 27.44
N VAL A 119 22.27 -6.77 27.37
CA VAL A 119 21.98 -8.04 26.68
C VAL A 119 22.16 -7.88 25.17
N THR A 120 21.65 -6.79 24.57
CA THR A 120 21.85 -6.54 23.13
C THR A 120 23.31 -6.28 22.81
N GLY A 121 24.03 -5.52 23.64
CA GLY A 121 25.47 -5.33 23.50
C GLY A 121 26.25 -6.64 23.59
N TRP A 122 25.91 -7.51 24.54
CA TRP A 122 26.48 -8.85 24.60
C TRP A 122 26.17 -9.63 23.33
N TRP A 123 24.91 -9.64 22.87
CA TRP A 123 24.52 -10.37 21.66
C TRP A 123 25.30 -9.91 20.42
N LEU A 124 25.57 -8.61 20.29
CA LEU A 124 26.44 -8.07 19.23
C LEU A 124 27.90 -8.51 19.36
N VAL A 125 28.44 -8.60 20.58
CA VAL A 125 29.84 -9.02 20.82
C VAL A 125 30.01 -10.53 20.67
N ARG A 126 28.94 -11.31 20.89
CA ARG A 126 28.92 -12.78 20.73
C ARG A 126 28.56 -13.25 19.32
N GLY A 127 28.07 -12.36 18.45
CA GLY A 127 27.89 -12.68 17.04
C GLY A 127 29.25 -12.95 16.42
N ASP A 128 29.55 -14.21 16.13
CA ASP A 128 30.76 -14.60 15.42
C ASP A 128 30.79 -13.86 14.06
N PRO A 129 31.82 -13.05 13.78
CA PRO A 129 31.98 -12.49 12.44
C PRO A 129 32.32 -13.66 11.52
N GLU A 130 31.40 -14.02 10.62
CA GLU A 130 31.76 -14.84 9.46
C GLU A 130 32.96 -14.17 8.79
N ARG A 131 34.14 -14.78 8.97
CA ARG A 131 35.34 -14.37 8.27
C ARG A 131 35.10 -14.76 6.82
N LEU A 132 34.79 -13.76 5.99
CA LEU A 132 34.92 -13.85 4.55
C LEU A 132 36.38 -14.23 4.25
N GLU A 133 36.61 -15.52 4.01
CA GLU A 133 37.90 -16.06 3.62
C GLU A 133 38.22 -15.52 2.22
N ALA A 134 39.20 -14.62 2.14
CA ALA A 134 39.63 -14.02 0.89
C ALA A 134 40.19 -15.11 -0.05
N PRO A 135 39.86 -15.10 -1.35
CA PRO A 135 40.40 -16.06 -2.30
C PRO A 135 41.92 -15.90 -2.41
N VAL A 136 42.66 -16.92 -1.97
CA VAL A 136 44.09 -17.07 -2.26
C VAL A 136 44.25 -17.28 -3.76
N ALA A 137 44.83 -16.28 -4.44
CA ALA A 137 45.23 -16.39 -5.83
C ALA A 137 46.28 -17.51 -5.99
N PRO A 138 46.11 -18.48 -6.90
CA PRO A 138 47.14 -19.44 -7.18
C PRO A 138 48.32 -18.74 -7.85
N THR A 139 49.47 -18.77 -7.16
CA THR A 139 50.77 -18.39 -7.70
C THR A 139 51.10 -19.35 -8.84
N GLY A 140 51.14 -18.84 -10.08
CA GLY A 140 51.54 -19.64 -11.24
C GLY A 140 53.01 -20.06 -11.16
N PRO A 141 53.40 -21.28 -11.57
CA PRO A 141 54.80 -21.62 -11.74
C PRO A 141 55.34 -21.10 -13.06
N SER A 142 56.55 -20.56 -12.95
CA SER A 142 57.40 -19.98 -13.99
C SER A 142 57.76 -20.96 -15.11
N VAL A 143 58.00 -20.39 -16.30
CA VAL A 143 58.50 -21.10 -17.49
C VAL A 143 59.94 -21.59 -17.29
N SER A 144 60.26 -22.81 -17.73
CA SER A 144 61.59 -23.18 -18.20
C SER A 144 61.47 -24.36 -19.17
N GLY A 145 61.96 -24.17 -20.39
CA GLY A 145 61.53 -24.92 -21.58
C GLY A 145 62.28 -26.20 -21.92
N ALA A 146 61.78 -26.88 -22.96
CA ALA A 146 62.57 -27.64 -23.93
C ALA A 146 61.65 -28.21 -25.04
N ALA A 147 61.96 -27.84 -26.29
CA ALA A 147 61.93 -28.63 -27.52
C ALA A 147 60.67 -29.44 -27.95
N ALA A 148 60.24 -29.16 -29.18
CA ALA A 148 59.27 -29.89 -30.01
C ALA A 148 59.75 -31.32 -30.40
N PRO A 149 58.94 -32.18 -31.04
CA PRO A 149 58.54 -31.96 -32.45
C PRO A 149 57.08 -32.31 -32.80
N LEU A 150 56.71 -31.89 -34.01
CA LEU A 150 55.44 -32.07 -34.71
C LEU A 150 55.17 -33.54 -35.13
N ALA A 151 53.90 -33.95 -35.06
CA ALA A 151 53.22 -34.93 -35.92
C ALA A 151 51.70 -34.73 -35.71
N ASP A 152 50.98 -34.04 -36.59
CA ASP A 152 50.31 -34.52 -37.83
C ASP A 152 48.91 -35.15 -37.58
N ALA A 153 48.00 -34.86 -38.49
CA ALA A 153 46.61 -35.34 -38.68
C ALA A 153 45.43 -34.71 -37.89
N SER A 154 44.62 -33.95 -38.64
CA SER A 154 43.18 -33.64 -38.44
C SER A 154 42.29 -34.86 -38.78
N PRO A 155 40.94 -34.91 -38.60
CA PRO A 155 39.99 -34.11 -37.80
C PRO A 155 38.98 -34.96 -36.95
N ALA A 156 38.09 -34.28 -36.21
CA ALA A 156 36.76 -34.71 -35.71
C ALA A 156 36.65 -35.65 -34.48
N ALA A 157 36.14 -35.11 -33.36
CA ALA A 157 34.94 -35.62 -32.66
C ALA A 157 34.57 -34.73 -31.46
N ALA A 158 33.28 -34.41 -31.39
CA ALA A 158 32.43 -34.06 -30.25
C ALA A 158 33.09 -33.55 -28.95
N GLY A 159 32.70 -32.33 -28.57
CA GLY A 159 33.04 -31.73 -27.30
C GLY A 159 32.47 -32.47 -26.09
N THR A 160 33.23 -32.45 -25.02
CA THR A 160 32.73 -32.53 -23.65
C THR A 160 33.56 -31.56 -22.84
N SER A 161 32.96 -30.40 -22.58
CA SER A 161 33.39 -29.50 -21.52
C SER A 161 33.39 -30.28 -20.21
N GLY A 162 34.56 -30.39 -19.58
CA GLY A 162 34.65 -30.71 -18.17
C GLY A 162 34.11 -29.52 -17.38
N THR A 163 32.87 -29.63 -16.90
CA THR A 163 32.36 -28.72 -15.88
C THR A 163 32.75 -29.29 -14.52
N ALA A 164 33.70 -28.60 -13.88
CA ALA A 164 33.98 -28.73 -12.47
C ALA A 164 32.67 -28.59 -11.67
N GLY A 165 32.40 -29.56 -10.81
CA GLY A 165 31.16 -29.68 -10.06
C GLY A 165 30.94 -28.49 -9.14
N THR A 166 30.01 -27.62 -9.52
CA THR A 166 29.16 -26.93 -8.54
C THR A 166 28.19 -28.00 -8.04
N VAL A 167 28.32 -28.41 -6.78
CA VAL A 167 27.27 -29.18 -6.11
C VAL A 167 26.10 -28.22 -5.96
N ALA A 168 25.25 -28.16 -6.98
CA ALA A 168 24.02 -27.40 -6.95
C ALA A 168 23.18 -27.92 -5.78
N ALA A 169 22.74 -27.03 -4.90
CA ALA A 169 21.86 -27.39 -3.79
C ALA A 169 20.69 -28.21 -4.35
N THR A 170 20.60 -29.48 -3.97
CA THR A 170 19.58 -30.42 -4.49
C THR A 170 18.28 -30.34 -3.73
N SER A 171 18.22 -29.52 -2.66
CA SER A 171 17.07 -29.40 -1.78
C SER A 171 16.61 -27.95 -1.59
N VAL A 172 15.31 -27.79 -1.31
CA VAL A 172 14.60 -26.55 -1.01
C VAL A 172 13.98 -26.66 0.37
N THR A 173 14.25 -25.70 1.24
CA THR A 173 13.75 -25.61 2.61
C THR A 173 12.59 -24.64 2.67
N VAL A 174 11.43 -25.08 3.17
CA VAL A 174 10.19 -24.28 3.21
C VAL A 174 9.55 -24.37 4.59
N ASP A 175 9.04 -23.25 5.09
CA ASP A 175 8.26 -23.21 6.34
C ASP A 175 6.77 -23.35 6.03
N VAL A 176 6.16 -24.46 6.45
CA VAL A 176 4.72 -24.72 6.27
C VAL A 176 3.97 -24.40 7.55
N THR A 177 3.12 -23.39 7.52
CA THR A 177 2.36 -22.90 8.69
C THR A 177 0.85 -22.92 8.43
N GLY A 178 0.06 -22.75 9.49
CA GLY A 178 -1.40 -22.70 9.41
C GLY A 178 -2.08 -24.06 9.62
N LYS A 179 -3.21 -24.29 8.94
CA LYS A 179 -4.07 -25.46 9.12
C LYS A 179 -3.55 -26.71 8.39
N VAL A 180 -2.37 -27.19 8.80
CA VAL A 180 -1.77 -28.47 8.38
C VAL A 180 -1.60 -29.40 9.58
N ARG A 181 -1.38 -30.70 9.35
CA ARG A 181 -1.22 -31.66 10.47
C ARG A 181 0.07 -31.44 11.26
N HIS A 182 1.18 -31.20 10.57
CA HIS A 182 2.49 -31.00 11.17
C HIS A 182 3.10 -29.70 10.65
N PRO A 183 2.74 -28.54 11.21
CA PRO A 183 3.35 -27.28 10.84
C PRO A 183 4.83 -27.26 11.24
N GLY A 184 5.67 -26.66 10.39
CA GLY A 184 7.10 -26.55 10.59
C GLY A 184 7.89 -26.54 9.28
N ILE A 185 9.22 -26.63 9.42
CA ILE A 185 10.16 -26.59 8.32
C ILE A 185 10.24 -27.97 7.65
N VAL A 186 10.09 -28.00 6.33
CA VAL A 186 10.17 -29.18 5.48
C VAL A 186 11.29 -28.98 4.46
N VAL A 187 12.09 -30.02 4.23
CA VAL A 187 13.13 -30.05 3.20
C VAL A 187 12.66 -30.97 2.07
N LEU A 188 12.59 -30.43 0.86
CA LEU A 188 12.11 -31.11 -0.36
C LEU A 188 13.18 -31.04 -1.44
N ASP A 189 13.04 -31.81 -2.51
CA ASP A 189 13.93 -31.71 -3.67
C ASP A 189 13.71 -30.42 -4.48
N VAL A 190 14.73 -29.96 -5.19
CA VAL A 190 14.60 -28.83 -6.13
C VAL A 190 13.55 -29.14 -7.19
N GLY A 191 12.61 -28.21 -7.37
CA GLY A 191 11.47 -28.36 -8.27
C GLY A 191 10.19 -28.88 -7.60
N ALA A 192 10.24 -29.21 -6.30
CA ALA A 192 9.06 -29.52 -5.52
C ALA A 192 8.04 -28.37 -5.55
N ARG A 193 6.77 -28.72 -5.55
CA ARG A 193 5.63 -27.79 -5.62
C ARG A 193 4.98 -27.63 -4.25
N VAL A 194 4.14 -26.60 -4.12
CA VAL A 194 3.38 -26.33 -2.89
C VAL A 194 2.58 -27.55 -2.41
N VAL A 195 2.03 -28.36 -3.33
CA VAL A 195 1.36 -29.63 -2.98
C VAL A 195 2.28 -30.62 -2.27
N ASP A 196 3.54 -30.75 -2.69
CA ASP A 196 4.51 -31.69 -2.13
C ASP A 196 4.91 -31.26 -0.71
N ALA A 197 5.03 -29.95 -0.47
CA ALA A 197 5.22 -29.41 0.88
C ALA A 197 4.03 -29.68 1.81
N LEU A 198 2.81 -29.56 1.30
CA LEU A 198 1.61 -29.87 2.08
C LEU A 198 1.55 -31.37 2.42
N GLU A 199 1.88 -32.25 1.48
CA GLU A 199 1.93 -33.70 1.71
C GLU A 199 2.99 -34.06 2.75
N ALA A 200 4.20 -33.50 2.63
CA ALA A 200 5.27 -33.68 3.59
C ALA A 200 4.94 -33.11 4.99
N ALA A 201 4.11 -32.06 5.08
CA ALA A 201 3.55 -31.56 6.34
C ALA A 201 2.38 -32.42 6.89
N GLY A 202 2.12 -33.59 6.30
CA GLY A 202 1.07 -34.53 6.69
C GLY A 202 -0.31 -34.20 6.12
N GLY A 203 -0.37 -33.35 5.10
CA GLY A 203 -1.59 -32.93 4.44
C GLY A 203 -2.45 -31.99 5.29
N THR A 204 -3.64 -31.68 4.76
CA THR A 204 -4.59 -30.76 5.38
C THR A 204 -5.77 -31.51 5.98
N PRO A 205 -6.34 -31.03 7.10
CA PRO A 205 -7.56 -31.59 7.65
C PRO A 205 -8.74 -31.40 6.68
N PRO A 206 -9.73 -32.30 6.69
CA PRO A 206 -10.92 -32.15 5.87
C PRO A 206 -11.64 -30.85 6.20
N ARG A 207 -12.07 -30.10 5.17
CA ARG A 207 -12.69 -28.76 5.22
C ARG A 207 -11.74 -27.55 5.33
N VAL A 208 -10.44 -27.72 5.05
CA VAL A 208 -9.57 -26.56 4.80
C VAL A 208 -9.72 -26.12 3.36
N ASP A 209 -10.00 -24.83 3.17
CA ASP A 209 -10.01 -24.22 1.84
C ASP A 209 -8.57 -23.99 1.37
N LEU A 210 -8.20 -24.62 0.25
CA LEU A 210 -6.91 -24.50 -0.41
C LEU A 210 -6.99 -23.66 -1.68
N SER A 211 -8.18 -23.15 -2.02
CA SER A 211 -8.41 -22.37 -3.25
C SER A 211 -7.58 -21.09 -3.29
N SER A 212 -7.17 -20.59 -2.13
CA SER A 212 -6.28 -19.43 -1.98
C SER A 212 -4.81 -19.73 -2.28
N LEU A 213 -4.41 -21.01 -2.34
CA LEU A 213 -3.03 -21.42 -2.57
C LEU A 213 -2.85 -21.97 -3.99
N ASN A 214 -1.82 -21.49 -4.68
CA ASN A 214 -1.40 -22.10 -5.94
C ASN A 214 -0.59 -23.38 -5.64
N LEU A 215 -1.30 -24.50 -5.50
CA LEU A 215 -0.73 -25.83 -5.20
C LEU A 215 0.29 -26.32 -6.22
N ALA A 216 0.18 -25.85 -7.47
CA ALA A 216 1.08 -26.24 -8.55
C ALA A 216 2.33 -25.36 -8.64
N ARG A 217 2.45 -24.29 -7.86
CA ARG A 217 3.63 -23.41 -7.92
C ARG A 217 4.87 -24.14 -7.39
N VAL A 218 6.00 -23.96 -8.07
CA VAL A 218 7.31 -24.45 -7.63
C VAL A 218 7.76 -23.65 -6.41
N LEU A 219 8.33 -24.35 -5.42
CA LEU A 219 8.79 -23.76 -4.17
C LEU A 219 10.18 -23.14 -4.34
N VAL A 220 10.40 -22.05 -3.60
CA VAL A 220 11.69 -21.38 -3.49
C VAL A 220 12.29 -21.63 -2.11
N ASP A 221 13.62 -21.71 -2.03
CA ASP A 221 14.30 -21.91 -0.75
C ASP A 221 14.09 -20.72 0.18
N GLY A 222 13.79 -21.02 1.46
CA GLY A 222 13.43 -20.03 2.46
C GLY A 222 12.00 -19.48 2.35
N GLU A 223 11.15 -20.06 1.48
CA GLU A 223 9.75 -19.63 1.35
C GLU A 223 8.88 -20.08 2.54
N GLN A 224 7.83 -19.29 2.84
CA GLN A 224 6.79 -19.66 3.79
C GLN A 224 5.45 -19.94 3.07
N VAL A 225 4.85 -21.09 3.35
CA VAL A 225 3.53 -21.51 2.84
C VAL A 225 2.52 -21.47 3.98
N VAL A 226 1.56 -20.56 3.93
CA VAL A 226 0.53 -20.40 4.96
C VAL A 226 -0.78 -21.05 4.50
N VAL A 227 -1.22 -22.10 5.21
CA VAL A 227 -2.41 -22.87 4.85
C VAL A 227 -3.65 -22.40 5.64
N GLY A 228 -4.72 -22.04 4.92
CA GLY A 228 -6.01 -21.68 5.53
C GLY A 228 -6.02 -20.37 6.31
N GLY A 229 -5.01 -19.51 6.10
CA GLY A 229 -5.01 -18.09 6.47
C GLY A 229 -5.62 -17.23 5.35
N PRO A 230 -5.81 -15.91 5.57
CA PRO A 230 -6.20 -15.00 4.50
C PRO A 230 -5.21 -15.17 3.34
N ALA A 231 -5.71 -15.26 2.11
CA ALA A 231 -4.92 -15.49 0.91
C ALA A 231 -3.75 -14.50 0.86
N ALA A 232 -2.54 -14.97 1.15
CA ALA A 232 -1.35 -14.17 0.91
C ALA A 232 -1.13 -14.13 -0.61
N PRO A 233 -0.87 -12.95 -1.20
CA PRO A 233 -0.54 -12.88 -2.61
C PRO A 233 0.69 -13.75 -2.87
N ALA A 234 0.59 -14.60 -3.89
CA ALA A 234 1.61 -15.56 -4.24
C ALA A 234 2.92 -14.84 -4.62
N GLY A 235 3.97 -15.00 -3.82
CA GLY A 235 5.37 -14.79 -4.18
C GLY A 235 5.78 -13.35 -4.53
N GLY A 236 6.55 -12.74 -3.62
CA GLY A 236 7.11 -11.41 -3.76
C GLY A 236 6.48 -10.48 -2.74
N ALA A 237 7.29 -10.01 -1.79
CA ALA A 237 6.94 -9.08 -0.74
C ALA A 237 5.86 -8.05 -1.15
N THR A 238 4.60 -8.41 -0.91
CA THR A 238 3.45 -7.51 -0.94
C THR A 238 2.62 -7.86 0.28
N ALA A 239 3.20 -7.54 1.43
CA ALA A 239 2.45 -7.40 2.66
C ALA A 239 1.44 -6.26 2.45
N ALA A 240 0.26 -6.60 1.95
CA ALA A 240 -0.94 -5.81 2.14
C ALA A 240 -1.34 -5.91 3.62
N THR A 241 -0.57 -5.25 4.49
CA THR A 241 -0.99 -4.89 5.83
C THR A 241 -1.53 -3.48 5.78
N ALA A 242 -2.84 -3.36 5.64
CA ALA A 242 -3.54 -2.19 6.11
C ALA A 242 -3.22 -2.01 7.60
N GLY A 243 -2.49 -0.94 7.92
CA GLY A 243 -2.38 -0.41 9.28
C GLY A 243 -1.10 -0.71 10.06
N ALA A 244 0.06 -0.23 9.58
CA ALA A 244 1.15 0.28 10.43
C ALA A 244 2.13 1.12 9.57
N PRO A 245 2.55 2.31 10.01
CA PRO A 245 3.38 3.21 9.21
C PRO A 245 4.84 2.74 9.26
N GLY A 246 5.29 2.03 8.24
CA GLY A 246 6.68 1.54 8.17
C GLY A 246 6.97 0.61 6.99
N GLY A 247 6.25 0.77 5.87
CA GLY A 247 6.56 0.05 4.64
C GLY A 247 7.94 0.44 4.07
N PRO A 248 8.49 -0.36 3.14
CA PRO A 248 9.73 0.01 2.44
C PRO A 248 9.57 1.39 1.79
N LEU A 249 10.56 2.27 2.00
CA LEU A 249 10.55 3.63 1.44
C LEU A 249 10.54 3.54 -0.09
N VAL A 250 9.60 4.26 -0.70
CA VAL A 250 9.43 4.33 -2.15
C VAL A 250 10.48 5.29 -2.71
N ASN A 251 11.37 4.80 -3.58
CA ASN A 251 12.35 5.65 -4.24
C ASN A 251 11.69 6.41 -5.41
N LEU A 252 11.65 7.74 -5.38
CA LEU A 252 10.98 8.59 -6.38
C LEU A 252 11.57 8.43 -7.79
N ASN A 253 12.87 8.16 -7.89
CA ASN A 253 13.58 8.00 -9.15
C ASN A 253 13.38 6.63 -9.79
N ALA A 254 13.21 5.59 -8.98
CA ALA A 254 13.06 4.20 -9.45
C ALA A 254 11.60 3.69 -9.44
N ALA A 255 10.70 4.35 -8.70
CA ALA A 255 9.35 3.86 -8.52
C ALA A 255 8.56 3.77 -9.82
N THR A 256 7.75 2.73 -9.88
CA THR A 256 6.71 2.49 -10.88
C THR A 256 5.43 3.24 -10.51
N GLN A 257 4.53 3.43 -11.49
CA GLN A 257 3.26 4.14 -11.26
C GLN A 257 2.45 3.52 -10.11
N SER A 258 2.36 2.19 -10.06
CA SER A 258 1.65 1.47 -8.99
C SER A 258 2.28 1.63 -7.61
N GLU A 259 3.59 1.82 -7.53
CA GLU A 259 4.29 2.04 -6.25
C GLU A 259 4.08 3.47 -5.74
N LEU A 260 3.99 4.44 -6.65
CA LEU A 260 3.61 5.81 -6.30
C LEU A 260 2.15 5.90 -5.85
N GLU A 261 1.24 5.18 -6.51
CA GLU A 261 -0.18 5.08 -6.13
C GLU A 261 -0.41 4.40 -4.77
N ALA A 262 0.57 3.66 -4.26
CA ALA A 262 0.51 3.06 -2.92
C ALA A 262 0.76 4.08 -1.79
N LEU A 263 1.24 5.28 -2.11
CA LEU A 263 1.50 6.34 -1.15
C LEU A 263 0.19 7.01 -0.68
N PRO A 264 0.09 7.45 0.58
CA PRO A 264 -1.09 8.16 1.07
C PRO A 264 -1.30 9.46 0.27
N GLU A 265 -2.56 9.77 -0.08
CA GLU A 265 -2.96 10.95 -0.86
C GLU A 265 -2.41 11.02 -2.31
N VAL A 266 -1.70 9.99 -2.79
CA VAL A 266 -1.21 9.92 -4.17
C VAL A 266 -2.14 9.04 -5.00
N GLY A 267 -2.97 9.68 -5.83
CA GLY A 267 -3.83 8.99 -6.79
C GLY A 267 -3.15 8.77 -8.15
N PRO A 268 -3.82 8.08 -9.10
CA PRO A 268 -3.29 7.79 -10.43
C PRO A 268 -2.91 9.05 -11.22
N VAL A 269 -3.66 10.15 -11.03
CA VAL A 269 -3.36 11.44 -11.68
C VAL A 269 -2.06 12.04 -11.13
N THR A 270 -1.92 12.09 -9.80
CA THR A 270 -0.71 12.62 -9.15
C THR A 270 0.51 11.74 -9.44
N ALA A 271 0.36 10.42 -9.44
CA ALA A 271 1.42 9.49 -9.81
C ALA A 271 1.90 9.70 -11.25
N GLN A 272 0.99 9.96 -12.20
CA GLN A 272 1.35 10.34 -13.57
C GLN A 272 2.09 11.67 -13.63
N SER A 273 1.66 12.68 -12.88
CA SER A 273 2.36 13.98 -12.79
C SER A 273 3.79 13.82 -12.27
N ILE A 274 4.02 12.97 -11.25
CA ILE A 274 5.35 12.69 -10.70
C ILE A 274 6.26 12.05 -11.78
N LEU A 275 5.74 11.08 -12.54
CA LEU A 275 6.50 10.42 -13.61
C LEU A 275 6.79 11.35 -14.79
N ALA A 276 5.85 12.22 -15.14
CA ALA A 276 6.03 13.24 -16.17
C ALA A 276 7.13 14.22 -15.75
N TRP A 277 7.03 14.76 -14.53
CA TRP A 277 8.04 15.65 -13.97
C TRP A 277 9.43 15.01 -13.96
N ARG A 278 9.53 13.73 -13.55
CA ARG A 278 10.79 12.95 -13.57
C ARG A 278 11.41 12.87 -14.97
N THR A 279 10.58 12.69 -15.99
CA THR A 279 11.03 12.57 -17.38
C THR A 279 11.49 13.90 -17.95
N GLU A 280 10.85 15.00 -17.55
CA GLU A 280 11.16 16.35 -18.00
C GLU A 280 12.38 16.95 -17.29
N HIS A 281 12.54 16.69 -15.99
CA HIS A 281 13.58 17.30 -15.15
C HIS A 281 14.77 16.37 -14.88
N GLY A 282 14.68 15.10 -15.30
CA GLY A 282 15.77 14.13 -15.25
C GLY A 282 15.92 13.39 -13.91
N GLY A 283 14.93 13.49 -13.02
CA GLY A 283 14.96 12.88 -11.68
C GLY A 283 14.73 13.91 -10.57
N PHE A 284 14.37 13.39 -9.39
CA PHE A 284 14.34 14.17 -8.16
C PHE A 284 15.74 14.16 -7.53
N SER A 285 16.19 15.31 -7.03
CA SER A 285 17.42 15.42 -6.23
C SER A 285 17.13 15.55 -4.73
N SER A 286 15.91 15.97 -4.39
CA SER A 286 15.42 16.11 -3.03
C SER A 286 13.93 15.76 -2.96
N VAL A 287 13.44 15.44 -1.75
CA VAL A 287 12.01 15.14 -1.55
C VAL A 287 11.15 16.42 -1.69
N ASP A 288 11.74 17.59 -1.43
CA ASP A 288 11.05 18.89 -1.48
C ASP A 288 10.64 19.30 -2.91
N GLU A 289 11.33 18.78 -3.93
CA GLU A 289 10.99 18.98 -5.35
C GLU A 289 9.62 18.41 -5.73
N LEU A 290 9.03 17.53 -4.90
CA LEU A 290 7.64 17.10 -5.08
C LEU A 290 6.64 18.26 -5.02
N LEU A 291 6.98 19.41 -4.40
CA LEU A 291 6.12 20.60 -4.40
C LEU A 291 6.00 21.26 -5.78
N GLU A 292 6.92 20.97 -6.70
CA GLU A 292 6.85 21.48 -8.08
C GLU A 292 5.93 20.64 -8.96
N VAL A 293 5.47 19.49 -8.47
CA VAL A 293 4.58 18.58 -9.18
C VAL A 293 3.12 18.99 -9.00
N ASP A 294 2.39 19.11 -10.11
CA ASP A 294 0.96 19.41 -10.11
C ASP A 294 0.15 18.39 -9.28
N GLY A 295 -0.52 18.88 -8.25
CA GLY A 295 -1.37 18.09 -7.35
C GLY A 295 -0.73 17.70 -6.02
N ILE A 296 0.52 18.09 -5.76
CA ILE A 296 1.18 17.91 -4.46
C ILE A 296 1.32 19.27 -3.78
N GLY A 297 0.63 19.45 -2.64
CA GLY A 297 0.81 20.61 -1.77
C GLY A 297 1.55 20.26 -0.48
N ASP A 298 1.84 21.26 0.36
CA ASP A 298 2.55 21.07 1.64
C ASP A 298 1.91 20.01 2.54
N ALA A 299 0.58 19.94 2.54
CA ALA A 299 -0.18 18.97 3.32
C ALA A 299 -0.02 17.52 2.80
N THR A 300 0.07 17.36 1.49
CA THR A 300 0.33 16.06 0.85
C THR A 300 1.78 15.67 1.06
N LEU A 301 2.72 16.61 0.85
CA LEU A 301 4.15 16.41 1.06
C LEU A 301 4.43 15.91 2.48
N ALA A 302 3.91 16.57 3.51
CA ALA A 302 4.13 16.18 4.90
C ALA A 302 3.66 14.74 5.22
N GLN A 303 2.65 14.24 4.48
CA GLN A 303 2.14 12.88 4.64
C GLN A 303 2.96 11.85 3.87
N ILE A 304 3.55 12.21 2.73
CA ILE A 304 4.35 11.30 1.90
C ILE A 304 5.84 11.28 2.28
N THR A 305 6.41 12.37 2.83
CA THR A 305 7.83 12.46 3.27
C THR A 305 8.31 11.24 4.07
N PRO A 306 7.58 10.69 5.06
CA PRO A 306 8.05 9.53 5.81
C PRO A 306 8.08 8.22 5.02
N TYR A 307 7.49 8.18 3.81
CA TYR A 307 7.36 6.98 2.98
C TYR A 307 8.17 7.05 1.69
N VAL A 308 8.87 8.16 1.41
CA VAL A 308 9.60 8.35 0.15
C VAL A 308 11.10 8.61 0.37
N THR A 309 11.90 8.23 -0.62
CA THR A 309 13.33 8.48 -0.69
C THR A 309 13.75 8.83 -2.12
N VAL A 310 14.97 9.34 -2.32
CA VAL A 310 15.48 9.81 -3.62
C VAL A 310 16.64 8.91 -4.07
#